data_AF-D3H5H9-F1
#
_entry.id   AF-D3H5H9-F1
#
_cell.length_a   1.000
_cell.length_b   1.000
_cell.length_c   1.000
_cell.angle_alpha   90.00
_cell.angle_beta   90.00
_cell.angle_gamma   90.00
#
_symmetry.space_group_name_H-M   'P 1'
#
loop_
_entity.id
_entity.type
_entity.pdbx_description
1 polymer ?
#
loop_
_entity_poly.entity_id
_entity_poly.type
_entity_poly.pdbx_seq_one_letter_code
_entity_poly.pdbx_strand_id
1 'polypeptide(L)' 'LVIGGDYSTWARDKTFAVGDSLVFNYGAGAHTVDEVKESDYKSCTSGNSISTDSTGATTIPL' A
#
# COMPACT_ATOMS: atom_id res chain seq x y z
N LEU A 1 9.02 15.65 -1.09
CA LEU A 1 8.40 14.31 -1.07
C LEU A 1 6.92 14.53 -1.38
N VAL A 2 6.38 14.03 -2.49
CA VAL A 2 4.94 14.17 -2.76
C VAL A 2 4.24 13.14 -1.90
N ILE A 3 3.59 13.58 -0.83
CA ILE A 3 2.77 12.74 0.04
C ILE A 3 1.32 12.98 -0.38
N GLY A 4 0.67 11.94 -0.92
CA GLY A 4 -0.68 12.02 -1.48
C GLY A 4 -0.66 12.25 -3.00
N GLY A 5 -0.75 11.16 -3.75
CA GLY A 5 -0.92 11.15 -5.21
C GLY A 5 -2.08 10.25 -5.61
N ASP A 6 -2.50 10.34 -6.87
CA ASP A 6 -3.45 9.39 -7.44
C ASP A 6 -2.74 8.04 -7.70
N TYR A 7 -2.83 7.15 -6.71
CA TYR A 7 -2.26 5.81 -6.80
C TYR A 7 -2.93 4.93 -7.87
N SER A 8 -4.15 5.27 -8.31
CA SER A 8 -4.80 4.59 -9.44
C SER A 8 -4.07 4.90 -10.74
N THR A 9 -3.72 6.18 -10.95
CA THR A 9 -2.92 6.59 -12.10
C THR A 9 -1.50 6.01 -12.04
N TRP A 10 -0.88 5.97 -10.85
CA TRP A 10 0.45 5.36 -10.66
C TRP A 10 0.49 3.87 -11.02
N ALA A 11 -0.58 3.12 -10.67
CA ALA A 11 -0.64 1.68 -10.91
C ALA A 11 -0.99 1.34 -12.38
N ARG A 12 -1.70 2.23 -13.09
CA ARG A 12 -2.33 1.93 -14.39
C ARG A 12 -1.38 1.48 -15.49
N ASP A 13 -0.14 1.94 -15.50
CA ASP A 13 0.86 1.63 -16.55
C ASP A 13 1.88 0.57 -16.13
N LYS A 14 1.72 -0.03 -14.94
CA LYS A 14 2.57 -1.11 -14.45
C LYS A 14 1.97 -2.46 -14.82
N THR A 15 2.82 -3.41 -15.18
CA THR A 15 2.47 -4.84 -15.17
C THR A 15 3.13 -5.44 -13.96
N PHE A 16 2.33 -6.07 -13.10
CA PHE A 16 2.83 -6.76 -11.90
C PHE A 16 2.82 -8.26 -12.14
N ALA A 17 3.91 -8.93 -11.76
CA ALA A 17 4.08 -10.38 -11.89
C ALA A 17 4.56 -11.01 -10.58
N VAL A 18 4.39 -12.33 -10.47
CA VAL A 18 4.92 -13.09 -9.33
C VAL A 18 6.43 -12.94 -9.27
N GLY A 19 6.94 -12.60 -8.09
CA GLY A 19 8.36 -12.31 -7.85
C GLY A 19 8.70 -10.82 -7.84
N ASP A 20 7.76 -9.93 -8.17
CA ASP A 20 7.91 -8.48 -8.00
C ASP A 20 7.77 -8.07 -6.52
N SER A 21 8.04 -6.79 -6.25
CA SER A 21 7.81 -6.19 -4.93
C SER A 21 7.30 -4.76 -5.04
N LEU A 22 6.32 -4.42 -4.19
CA LEU A 22 5.83 -3.06 -4.01
C LEU A 22 6.54 -2.42 -2.82
N VAL A 23 7.15 -1.25 -3.04
CA VAL A 23 7.88 -0.53 -1.99
C VAL A 23 7.18 0.79 -1.68
N PHE A 24 6.78 0.94 -0.42
CA PHE A 24 6.12 2.13 0.11
C PHE A 24 7.05 2.84 1.09
N ASN A 25 7.47 4.06 0.76
CA ASN A 25 8.30 4.91 1.62
C ASN A 25 7.47 6.08 2.16
N TYR A 26 7.45 6.24 3.48
CA TYR A 26 6.61 7.23 4.17
C TYR A 26 7.22 7.60 5.53
N GLY A 27 6.70 8.65 6.17
CA GLY A 27 7.13 9.02 7.51
C GLY A 27 6.75 7.93 8.52
N ALA A 28 7.73 7.31 9.18
CA ALA A 28 7.49 6.31 10.21
C ALA A 28 6.52 6.83 11.28
N GLY A 29 5.50 6.03 11.62
CA GLY A 29 4.43 6.41 12.55
C GLY A 29 3.44 7.49 12.05
N ALA A 30 3.70 8.15 10.92
CA ALA A 30 2.76 9.12 10.32
C ALA A 30 1.76 8.45 9.39
N HIS A 31 2.15 7.35 8.74
CA HIS A 31 1.30 6.53 7.88
C HIS A 31 1.49 5.04 8.19
N THR A 32 0.58 4.23 7.67
CA THR A 32 0.67 2.77 7.65
C THR A 32 0.48 2.26 6.23
N VAL A 33 0.97 1.06 5.98
CA VAL A 33 0.58 0.23 4.82
C VAL A 33 -0.24 -0.92 5.37
N ASP A 34 -1.51 -0.95 4.96
CA ASP A 34 -2.49 -1.94 5.36
C ASP A 34 -2.87 -2.80 4.15
N GLU A 35 -2.58 -4.09 4.22
CA GLU A 35 -3.05 -5.05 3.23
C GLU A 35 -4.48 -5.46 3.58
N VAL A 36 -5.41 -5.30 2.64
CA VAL A 36 -6.84 -5.48 2.89
C VAL A 36 -7.52 -6.24 1.76
N LYS A 37 -8.73 -6.75 2.04
CA LYS A 37 -9.60 -7.31 1.01
C LYS A 37 -10.21 -6.20 0.15
N GLU A 38 -10.66 -6.54 -1.06
CA GLU A 38 -11.28 -5.57 -1.99
C GLU A 38 -12.46 -4.80 -1.37
N SER A 39 -13.31 -5.46 -0.59
CA SER A 39 -14.44 -4.82 0.09
C SER A 39 -13.99 -3.75 1.08
N ASP A 40 -12.90 -4.02 1.78
CA ASP A 40 -12.32 -3.13 2.80
C ASP A 40 -11.59 -1.97 2.13
N TYR A 41 -10.90 -2.21 1.01
CA TYR A 41 -10.35 -1.15 0.15
C TYR A 41 -11.45 -0.20 -0.36
N LYS A 42 -12.53 -0.74 -0.94
CA LYS A 42 -13.64 0.07 -1.49
C LYS A 42 -14.39 0.88 -0.42
N SER A 43 -14.43 0.40 0.81
CA SER A 43 -15.11 1.06 1.94
C SER A 43 -14.18 1.89 2.82
N CYS A 44 -12.87 1.89 2.53
CA CYS A 44 -11.83 2.48 3.38
C CYS A 44 -11.80 1.93 4.82
N THR A 45 -12.03 0.62 4.99
CA THR A 45 -11.97 -0.04 6.30
C THR A 45 -10.56 -0.56 6.59
N SER A 46 -9.91 -0.05 7.63
CA SER A 46 -8.59 -0.52 8.09
C SER A 46 -8.63 -1.44 9.32
N GLY A 47 -9.79 -1.58 9.97
CA GLY A 47 -9.92 -2.41 11.19
C GLY A 47 -9.76 -3.91 10.98
N ASN A 48 -9.76 -4.37 9.72
CA ASN A 48 -9.70 -5.77 9.31
C ASN A 48 -8.46 -6.10 8.46
N SER A 49 -7.38 -5.33 8.61
CA SER A 49 -6.14 -5.56 7.85
C SER A 49 -5.62 -6.99 7.99
N ILE A 50 -5.16 -7.55 6.88
CA ILE A 50 -4.45 -8.82 6.79
C ILE A 50 -3.04 -8.65 7.38
N SER A 51 -2.40 -7.53 7.02
CA SER A 51 -1.12 -7.11 7.56
C SER A 51 -1.08 -5.58 7.69
N THR A 52 -0.32 -5.09 8.66
CA THR A 52 -0.10 -3.67 8.91
C THR A 52 1.37 -3.42 9.17
N ASP A 53 1.96 -2.46 8.47
CA ASP A 53 3.31 -1.96 8.73
C ASP A 53 3.30 -0.44 8.94
N SER A 54 4.09 0.04 9.90
CA SER A 54 4.19 1.45 10.27
C SER A 54 5.65 1.94 10.35
N THR A 55 6.58 1.14 9.84
CA THR A 55 8.03 1.36 10.00
C THR A 55 8.58 2.53 9.18
N GLY A 56 7.82 2.99 8.17
CA GLY A 56 8.21 4.06 7.24
C GLY A 56 8.81 3.55 5.93
N ALA A 57 9.11 2.25 5.83
CA ALA A 57 9.57 1.62 4.61
C ALA A 57 9.04 0.18 4.54
N THR A 58 7.90 0.00 3.87
CA THR A 58 7.26 -1.31 3.72
C THR A 58 7.56 -1.91 2.36
N THR A 59 7.87 -3.20 2.32
CA THR A 59 8.00 -3.99 1.10
C THR A 59 6.97 -5.12 1.10
N ILE A 60 6.11 -5.16 0.07
CA ILE A 60 5.10 -6.20 -0.13
C ILE A 60 5.51 -7.06 -1.34
N PRO A 61 5.82 -8.36 -1.16
CA PRO A 61 6.09 -9.27 -2.27
C PRO A 61 4.79 -9.66 -3.00
N LEU A 62 4.86 -9.87 -4.31
CA LEU A 62 3.74 -10.28 -5.18
C LEU A 62 3.86 -11.72 -5.70
#